data_AF-A0A239R3P4-F1
#
_entry.id   AF-A0A239R3P4-F1
#
_cell.length_a   1.000
_cell.length_b   1.000
_cell.length_c   1.000
_cell.angle_alpha   90.00
_cell.angle_beta   90.00
_cell.angle_gamma   90.00
#
_symmetry.space_group_name_H-M   'P 1'
#
loop_
_entity.id
_entity.type
_entity.pdbx_description
1 polymer ?
#
loop_
_entity_poly.entity_id
_entity_poly.type
_entity_poly.pdbx_seq_one_letter_code
_entity_poly.pdbx_strand_id
1 'polypeptide(L)'
;MGLFELFLLSIGLAMDAFAVSICKGLAVKKITAKEFLLCGIWFGSFQGIMPLIGYLVGSRFEKLISVVAPWVAFILLSLIGGNMIKEAFAPPEEVKPEFDVKTMFMMAVATSIDALAVGITFVAVPVKVLDAARFINVILAVIMIGIITCIISMGGVKIGHLFGTRYKSGSEIMGGTILIFIGLRSLITYLDKSDALSDSETIFGMLIPLIGTLLGAAVVYAKKYKISDNLRRIMVGGTSGIMISIAVWGMIEPAVLGMKEVFKNGIIPVVICFCGGVLFQCILDAIVPHTHAYANITEGPKSELDTEIKVMLTEVIHHIPEGIALGAIYAGHFLKIQWLSASMALVLAIAIAVQNIPEALFVSLPIRENGTNTGKAFFMGVVSGVPIPLLGIITVIIALLFPDILPYVMALAGGALIYTTIEEIPQLASKKDNDKGALAFVIGFAVVMFMIFF
;
A
#
# COMPACT_ATOMS: atom_id res chain seq x y z
N MET A 1 -17.03 -27.03 1.39
CA MET A 1 -16.62 -25.95 2.31
C MET A 1 -17.45 -26.05 3.58
N GLY A 2 -16.81 -26.27 4.72
CA GLY A 2 -17.42 -26.30 6.05
C GLY A 2 -17.60 -24.91 6.65
N LEU A 3 -18.10 -24.86 7.89
CA LEU A 3 -18.43 -23.62 8.58
C LEU A 3 -17.22 -22.69 8.79
N PHE A 4 -16.06 -23.25 9.12
CA PHE A 4 -14.84 -22.47 9.41
C PHE A 4 -14.30 -21.76 8.16
N GLU A 5 -14.17 -22.48 7.05
CA GLU A 5 -13.74 -21.89 5.77
C GLU A 5 -14.73 -20.83 5.28
N LEU A 6 -16.04 -21.09 5.44
CA LEU A 6 -17.09 -20.15 5.09
C LEU A 6 -17.03 -18.88 5.95
N PHE A 7 -16.68 -19.00 7.24
CA PHE A 7 -16.48 -17.86 8.14
C PHE A 7 -15.29 -17.01 7.70
N LEU A 8 -14.15 -17.64 7.40
CA LEU A 8 -12.97 -16.94 6.88
C LEU A 8 -13.26 -16.25 5.53
N LEU A 9 -13.94 -16.95 4.63
CA LEU A 9 -14.39 -16.39 3.34
C LEU A 9 -15.29 -15.17 3.54
N SER A 10 -16.21 -15.23 4.51
CA SER A 10 -17.12 -14.11 4.81
C SER A 10 -16.37 -12.88 5.32
N ILE A 11 -15.31 -13.07 6.11
CA ILE A 11 -14.43 -11.98 6.52
C ILE A 11 -13.67 -11.43 5.31
N GLY A 12 -13.08 -12.29 4.49
CA GLY A 12 -12.36 -11.88 3.28
C GLY A 12 -13.23 -11.07 2.33
N LEU A 13 -14.45 -11.53 2.04
CA LEU A 13 -15.42 -10.82 1.21
C LEU A 13 -15.88 -9.47 1.80
N ALA A 14 -15.82 -9.30 3.12
CA ALA A 14 -16.23 -8.05 3.74
C ALA A 14 -15.19 -6.91 3.59
N MET A 15 -13.97 -7.20 3.12
CA MET A 15 -12.85 -6.25 3.15
C MET A 15 -13.04 -5.05 2.22
N ASP A 16 -13.59 -5.24 1.03
CA ASP A 16 -13.83 -4.13 0.10
C ASP A 16 -14.94 -3.21 0.65
N ALA A 17 -16.02 -3.79 1.17
CA ALA A 17 -17.08 -3.05 1.86
C ALA A 17 -16.59 -2.33 3.14
N PHE A 18 -15.66 -2.94 3.87
CA PHE A 18 -15.01 -2.34 5.04
C PHE A 18 -14.19 -1.11 4.66
N ALA A 19 -13.38 -1.22 3.61
CA ALA A 19 -12.56 -0.11 3.13
C ALA A 19 -13.42 1.07 2.66
N VAL A 20 -14.49 0.82 1.91
CA VAL A 20 -15.45 1.86 1.52
C VAL A 20 -16.17 2.45 2.75
N SER A 21 -16.52 1.63 3.73
CA SER A 21 -17.13 2.09 4.99
C SER A 21 -16.20 2.99 5.80
N ILE A 22 -14.90 2.70 5.83
CA ILE A 22 -13.88 3.60 6.41
C ILE A 22 -13.87 4.93 5.65
N CYS A 23 -13.85 4.90 4.31
CA CYS A 23 -13.86 6.11 3.48
C CYS A 23 -15.10 6.98 3.75
N LYS A 24 -16.28 6.37 3.93
CA LYS A 24 -17.49 7.10 4.34
C LYS A 24 -17.40 7.63 5.76
N GLY A 25 -16.86 6.86 6.70
CA GLY A 25 -16.61 7.35 8.07
C GLY A 25 -15.70 8.57 8.08
N LEU A 26 -14.64 8.56 7.28
CA LEU A 26 -13.67 9.64 7.14
C LEU A 26 -14.29 10.95 6.64
N ALA A 27 -15.32 10.88 5.79
CA ALA A 27 -16.01 12.04 5.24
C ALA A 27 -17.08 12.65 6.18
N VAL A 28 -17.42 12.00 7.30
CA VAL A 28 -18.55 12.40 8.15
C VAL A 28 -18.11 13.11 9.43
N LYS A 29 -18.58 14.36 9.62
CA LYS A 29 -18.29 15.19 10.80
C LYS A 29 -18.94 14.70 12.11
N LYS A 30 -20.12 14.09 12.05
CA LYS A 30 -20.84 13.53 13.18
C LYS A 30 -21.55 12.27 12.72
N ILE A 31 -21.14 11.11 13.23
CA ILE A 31 -21.90 9.88 12.99
C ILE A 31 -23.21 9.95 13.75
N THR A 32 -24.29 9.74 13.02
CA THR A 32 -25.60 9.40 13.59
C THR A 32 -25.81 7.89 13.61
N ALA A 33 -26.66 7.43 14.53
CA ALA A 33 -27.07 6.02 14.60
C ALA A 33 -27.68 5.52 13.26
N LYS A 34 -28.20 6.43 12.44
CA LYS A 34 -28.77 6.11 11.15
C LYS A 34 -27.71 5.81 10.09
N GLU A 35 -26.61 6.55 10.05
CA GLU A 35 -25.58 6.43 9.01
C GLU A 35 -24.74 5.16 9.16
N PHE A 36 -24.35 4.79 10.39
CA PHE A 36 -23.64 3.53 10.62
C PHE A 36 -24.53 2.33 10.24
N LEU A 37 -25.83 2.40 10.61
CA LEU A 37 -26.78 1.34 10.31
C LEU A 37 -27.08 1.24 8.81
N LEU A 38 -27.19 2.39 8.14
CA LEU A 38 -27.42 2.47 6.70
C LEU A 38 -26.26 1.83 5.92
N CYS A 39 -25.00 2.15 6.24
CA CYS A 39 -23.83 1.50 5.63
C CYS A 39 -23.85 -0.01 5.85
N GLY A 40 -24.06 -0.45 7.10
CA GLY A 40 -24.11 -1.88 7.42
C GLY A 40 -25.20 -2.62 6.64
N ILE A 41 -26.41 -2.05 6.55
CA ILE A 41 -27.53 -2.64 5.81
C ILE A 41 -27.23 -2.69 4.31
N TRP A 42 -26.75 -1.60 3.70
CA TRP A 42 -26.45 -1.59 2.26
C TRP A 42 -25.37 -2.59 1.90
N PHE A 43 -24.20 -2.53 2.55
CA PHE A 43 -23.11 -3.44 2.22
C PHE A 43 -23.43 -4.88 2.61
N GLY A 44 -24.02 -5.11 3.80
CA GLY A 44 -24.39 -6.46 4.23
C GLY A 44 -25.45 -7.11 3.33
N SER A 45 -26.46 -6.36 2.90
CA SER A 45 -27.49 -6.91 2.00
C SER A 45 -26.92 -7.22 0.62
N PHE A 46 -26.12 -6.34 0.02
CA PHE A 46 -25.54 -6.58 -1.30
C PHE A 46 -24.48 -7.70 -1.27
N GLN A 47 -23.62 -7.76 -0.25
CA GLN A 47 -22.62 -8.83 -0.10
C GLN A 47 -23.28 -10.20 0.13
N GLY A 48 -24.50 -10.24 0.68
CA GLY A 48 -25.30 -11.47 0.78
C GLY A 48 -26.06 -11.80 -0.52
N ILE A 49 -26.72 -10.82 -1.14
CA ILE A 49 -27.52 -11.04 -2.35
C ILE A 49 -26.66 -11.47 -3.53
N MET A 50 -25.46 -10.91 -3.69
CA MET A 50 -24.60 -11.18 -4.84
C MET A 50 -24.16 -12.66 -4.93
N PRO A 51 -23.68 -13.32 -3.86
CA PRO A 51 -23.43 -14.76 -3.88
C PRO A 51 -24.67 -15.60 -4.21
N LEU A 52 -25.86 -15.19 -3.76
CA LEU A 52 -27.10 -15.88 -4.11
C LEU A 52 -27.38 -15.77 -5.61
N ILE A 53 -27.25 -14.57 -6.17
CA ILE A 53 -27.38 -14.34 -7.63
C ILE A 53 -26.34 -15.18 -8.37
N GLY A 54 -25.08 -15.17 -7.95
CA GLY A 54 -24.01 -15.97 -8.56
C GLY A 54 -24.31 -17.47 -8.56
N TYR A 55 -24.82 -18.00 -7.45
CA TYR A 55 -25.22 -19.40 -7.34
C TYR A 55 -26.40 -19.75 -8.28
N LEU A 56 -27.39 -18.86 -8.40
CA LEU A 56 -28.57 -19.07 -9.26
C LEU A 56 -28.25 -18.91 -10.75
N VAL A 57 -27.36 -17.98 -11.09
CA VAL A 57 -26.93 -17.67 -12.46
C VAL A 57 -25.81 -18.62 -12.95
N GLY A 58 -25.28 -19.45 -12.05
CA GLY A 58 -24.13 -20.33 -12.24
C GLY A 58 -24.04 -21.03 -13.61
N SER A 59 -22.80 -21.27 -14.05
CA SER A 59 -22.33 -21.84 -15.33
C SER A 59 -22.88 -21.26 -16.65
N ARG A 60 -24.08 -20.67 -16.70
CA ARG A 60 -24.66 -20.10 -17.92
C ARG A 60 -24.06 -18.75 -18.32
N PHE A 61 -23.60 -17.95 -17.36
CA PHE A 61 -23.06 -16.61 -17.61
C PHE A 61 -21.72 -16.31 -16.92
N GLU A 62 -21.07 -17.33 -16.36
CA GLU A 62 -19.79 -17.22 -15.65
C GLU A 62 -18.76 -16.44 -16.48
N LYS A 63 -18.62 -16.77 -17.77
CA LYS A 63 -17.65 -16.15 -18.68
C LYS A 63 -17.98 -14.68 -19.02
N LEU A 64 -19.25 -14.29 -19.02
CA LEU A 64 -19.64 -12.91 -19.32
C LEU A 64 -19.42 -12.02 -18.09
N ILE A 65 -19.84 -12.53 -16.93
CA ILE A 65 -19.73 -11.81 -15.67
C ILE A 65 -18.27 -11.61 -15.31
N SER A 66 -17.43 -12.65 -15.37
CA SER A 66 -16.00 -12.55 -15.03
C SER A 66 -15.25 -11.55 -15.91
N VAL A 67 -15.70 -11.33 -17.15
CA VAL A 67 -15.12 -10.36 -18.08
C VAL A 67 -15.56 -8.93 -17.78
N VAL A 68 -16.82 -8.69 -17.41
CA VAL A 68 -17.39 -7.34 -17.31
C VAL A 68 -17.24 -6.74 -15.90
N ALA A 69 -17.38 -7.58 -14.87
CA ALA A 69 -17.39 -7.18 -13.47
C ALA A 69 -16.20 -6.28 -13.06
N PRO A 70 -14.94 -6.64 -13.38
CA PRO A 70 -13.76 -5.89 -12.94
C PRO A 70 -13.65 -4.50 -13.58
N TRP A 71 -14.06 -4.38 -14.85
CA TRP A 71 -14.10 -3.09 -15.55
C TRP A 71 -15.15 -2.15 -14.96
N VAL A 72 -16.33 -2.69 -14.63
CA VAL A 72 -17.40 -1.92 -14.00
C VAL A 72 -16.96 -1.41 -12.62
N ALA A 73 -16.36 -2.28 -11.80
CA ALA A 73 -15.82 -1.91 -10.49
C ALA A 73 -14.76 -0.80 -10.61
N PHE A 74 -13.78 -0.96 -11.52
CA PHE A 74 -12.73 0.04 -11.75
C PHE A 74 -13.29 1.40 -12.15
N ILE A 75 -14.20 1.44 -13.13
CA ILE A 75 -14.77 2.70 -13.60
C ILE A 75 -15.57 3.37 -12.49
N LEU A 76 -16.45 2.65 -11.80
CA LEU A 76 -17.28 3.22 -10.74
C LEU A 76 -16.44 3.72 -9.56
N LEU A 77 -15.50 2.92 -9.06
CA LEU A 77 -14.67 3.30 -7.92
C LEU A 77 -13.69 4.42 -8.27
N SER A 78 -13.18 4.45 -9.50
CA SER A 78 -12.30 5.54 -9.97
C SER A 78 -13.07 6.86 -10.14
N LEU A 79 -14.32 6.82 -10.62
CA LEU A 79 -15.17 8.01 -10.70
C LEU A 79 -15.53 8.55 -9.31
N ILE A 80 -15.90 7.66 -8.38
CA ILE A 80 -16.24 8.06 -7.00
C ILE A 80 -15.00 8.58 -6.28
N GLY A 81 -13.87 7.86 -6.35
CA GLY A 81 -12.63 8.27 -5.72
C GLY A 81 -12.05 9.55 -6.30
N GLY A 82 -12.14 9.72 -7.64
CA GLY A 82 -11.76 10.96 -8.31
C GLY A 82 -12.63 12.15 -7.90
N ASN A 83 -13.94 11.96 -7.72
CA ASN A 83 -14.82 12.99 -7.18
C ASN A 83 -14.45 13.35 -5.74
N MET A 84 -14.13 12.39 -4.87
CA MET A 84 -13.68 12.67 -3.50
C MET A 84 -12.37 13.46 -3.47
N ILE A 85 -11.40 13.12 -4.32
CA ILE A 85 -10.15 13.89 -4.44
C ILE A 85 -10.45 15.30 -4.96
N LYS A 86 -11.31 15.44 -5.97
CA LYS A 86 -11.71 16.74 -6.51
C LYS A 86 -12.40 17.61 -5.46
N GLU A 87 -13.26 17.04 -4.62
CA GLU A 87 -13.92 17.71 -3.50
C GLU A 87 -12.93 18.21 -2.44
N ALA A 88 -11.86 17.47 -2.19
CA ALA A 88 -10.82 17.87 -1.24
C ALA A 88 -10.08 19.16 -1.62
N PHE A 89 -10.03 19.47 -2.93
CA PHE A 89 -9.42 20.69 -3.48
C PHE A 89 -10.44 21.80 -3.78
N ALA A 90 -11.74 21.54 -3.61
CA ALA A 90 -12.76 22.56 -3.77
C ALA A 90 -12.74 23.56 -2.59
N PRO A 91 -13.14 24.82 -2.81
CA PRO A 91 -13.32 25.80 -1.72
C PRO A 91 -14.24 25.23 -0.64
N PRO A 92 -14.10 25.64 0.63
CA PRO A 92 -14.84 25.08 1.75
C PRO A 92 -16.33 25.45 1.71
N GLU A 93 -17.07 24.84 0.79
CA GLU A 93 -18.53 24.78 0.82
C GLU A 93 -18.97 23.50 1.55
N GLU A 94 -20.06 23.64 2.29
CA GLU A 94 -20.70 22.55 3.04
C GLU A 94 -21.45 21.60 2.10
N VAL A 95 -20.71 20.82 1.31
CA VAL A 95 -21.30 19.67 0.61
C VAL A 95 -21.44 18.53 1.63
N LYS A 96 -22.68 18.04 1.80
CA LYS A 96 -23.01 16.97 2.74
C LYS A 96 -22.43 15.65 2.25
N PRO A 97 -21.87 14.80 3.12
CA PRO A 97 -21.48 13.44 2.74
C PRO A 97 -22.72 12.71 2.23
N GLU A 98 -22.74 12.37 0.94
CA GLU A 98 -23.92 11.79 0.32
C GLU A 98 -24.05 10.30 0.69
N PHE A 99 -24.92 10.03 1.66
CA PHE A 99 -25.54 8.73 1.92
C PHE A 99 -26.84 8.56 1.11
N ASP A 100 -26.96 9.26 -0.01
CA ASP A 100 -28.12 9.14 -0.86
C ASP A 100 -28.19 7.72 -1.46
N VAL A 101 -29.40 7.33 -1.85
CA VAL A 101 -29.69 5.98 -2.33
C VAL A 101 -28.86 5.64 -3.57
N LYS A 102 -28.60 6.60 -4.46
CA LYS A 102 -27.87 6.35 -5.71
C LYS A 102 -26.41 6.04 -5.43
N THR A 103 -25.76 6.83 -4.58
CA THR A 103 -24.35 6.60 -4.21
C THR A 103 -24.20 5.30 -3.43
N MET A 104 -25.05 5.06 -2.43
CA MET A 104 -25.04 3.82 -1.63
C MET A 104 -25.26 2.58 -2.50
N PHE A 105 -26.21 2.63 -3.43
CA PHE A 105 -26.45 1.54 -4.38
C PHE A 105 -25.24 1.30 -5.28
N MET A 106 -24.66 2.34 -5.88
CA MET A 106 -23.49 2.19 -6.76
C MET A 106 -22.29 1.58 -6.05
N MET A 107 -21.97 2.04 -4.83
CA MET A 107 -20.86 1.48 -4.06
C MET A 107 -21.14 0.04 -3.62
N ALA A 108 -22.34 -0.23 -3.09
CA ALA A 108 -22.70 -1.58 -2.65
C ALA A 108 -22.68 -2.58 -3.81
N VAL A 109 -23.13 -2.19 -5.00
CA VAL A 109 -22.95 -3.02 -6.20
C VAL A 109 -21.46 -3.19 -6.51
N ALA A 110 -20.69 -2.10 -6.58
CA ALA A 110 -19.28 -2.15 -6.96
C ALA A 110 -18.43 -3.05 -6.04
N THR A 111 -18.66 -2.99 -4.72
CA THR A 111 -17.92 -3.76 -3.71
C THR A 111 -18.40 -5.19 -3.51
N SER A 112 -19.53 -5.57 -4.11
CA SER A 112 -20.13 -6.92 -3.95
C SER A 112 -20.04 -7.77 -5.22
N ILE A 113 -19.42 -7.24 -6.28
CA ILE A 113 -19.24 -7.94 -7.56
C ILE A 113 -18.36 -9.18 -7.40
N ASP A 114 -17.36 -9.13 -6.53
CA ASP A 114 -16.50 -10.26 -6.16
C ASP A 114 -17.28 -11.38 -5.45
N ALA A 115 -18.19 -11.01 -4.55
CA ALA A 115 -19.07 -11.92 -3.83
C ALA A 115 -20.00 -12.68 -4.79
N LEU A 116 -20.35 -12.08 -5.93
CA LEU A 116 -21.08 -12.78 -6.98
C LEU A 116 -20.26 -13.93 -7.60
N ALA A 117 -18.97 -13.73 -7.83
CA ALA A 117 -18.08 -14.80 -8.31
C ALA A 117 -17.96 -15.94 -7.29
N VAL A 118 -17.88 -15.62 -6.00
CA VAL A 118 -17.93 -16.62 -4.93
C VAL A 118 -19.26 -17.41 -4.93
N GLY A 119 -20.37 -16.77 -5.26
CA GLY A 119 -21.64 -17.46 -5.48
C GLY A 119 -21.57 -18.56 -6.53
N ILE A 120 -20.85 -18.31 -7.64
CA ILE A 120 -20.63 -19.30 -8.70
C ILE A 120 -19.79 -20.47 -8.18
N THR A 121 -18.77 -20.20 -7.35
CA THR A 121 -17.93 -21.27 -6.79
C THR A 121 -18.69 -22.20 -5.84
N PHE A 122 -19.80 -21.76 -5.22
CA PHE A 122 -20.67 -22.66 -4.44
C PHE A 122 -21.31 -23.77 -5.29
N VAL A 123 -21.34 -23.64 -6.63
CA VAL A 123 -21.75 -24.69 -7.58
C VAL A 123 -20.64 -25.72 -7.80
N ALA A 124 -19.37 -25.33 -7.76
CA ALA A 124 -18.23 -26.24 -7.89
C ALA A 124 -17.83 -26.86 -6.55
N VAL A 125 -17.87 -26.07 -5.46
CA VAL A 125 -17.50 -26.45 -4.09
C VAL A 125 -18.71 -26.27 -3.19
N PRO A 126 -19.54 -27.31 -2.99
CA PRO A 126 -20.75 -27.21 -2.17
C PRO A 126 -20.43 -26.78 -0.74
N VAL A 127 -21.22 -25.84 -0.24
CA VAL A 127 -21.25 -25.46 1.18
C VAL A 127 -21.93 -26.59 1.98
N LYS A 128 -21.29 -27.02 3.06
CA LYS A 128 -21.74 -28.10 3.95
C LYS A 128 -21.67 -27.61 5.40
N VAL A 129 -22.69 -26.87 5.83
CA VAL A 129 -22.82 -26.37 7.21
C VAL A 129 -23.75 -27.28 8.02
N LEU A 130 -24.85 -27.73 7.42
CA LEU A 130 -25.80 -28.67 7.99
C LEU A 130 -26.06 -29.83 7.02
N ASP A 131 -26.51 -30.96 7.57
CA ASP A 131 -27.03 -32.12 6.82
C ASP A 131 -28.42 -31.79 6.23
N ALA A 132 -28.45 -30.82 5.33
CA ALA A 132 -29.63 -30.29 4.67
C ALA A 132 -29.39 -30.15 3.17
N ALA A 133 -30.46 -29.87 2.41
CA ALA A 133 -30.36 -29.65 0.97
C ALA A 133 -29.34 -28.55 0.63
N ARG A 134 -28.67 -28.71 -0.52
CA ARG A 134 -27.60 -27.79 -0.98
C ARG A 134 -28.04 -26.33 -0.99
N PHE A 135 -29.26 -26.06 -1.42
CA PHE A 135 -29.83 -24.71 -1.46
C PHE A 135 -29.93 -24.08 -0.06
N ILE A 136 -30.32 -24.86 0.95
CA ILE A 136 -30.42 -24.38 2.34
C ILE A 136 -29.05 -23.98 2.87
N ASN A 137 -28.02 -24.79 2.59
CA ASN A 137 -26.64 -24.48 2.95
C ASN A 137 -26.12 -23.19 2.28
N VAL A 138 -26.52 -22.91 1.03
CA VAL A 138 -26.18 -21.65 0.33
C VAL A 138 -26.90 -20.45 0.95
N ILE A 139 -28.17 -20.58 1.32
CA ILE A 139 -28.90 -19.51 2.01
C ILE A 139 -28.23 -19.18 3.36
N LEU A 140 -27.79 -20.20 4.11
CA LEU A 140 -27.03 -19.98 5.34
C LEU A 140 -25.71 -19.25 5.10
N ALA A 141 -24.98 -19.61 4.03
CA ALA A 141 -23.78 -18.89 3.63
C ALA A 141 -24.04 -17.42 3.30
N VAL A 142 -25.07 -17.15 2.50
CA VAL A 142 -25.49 -15.79 2.12
C VAL A 142 -25.84 -14.94 3.35
N ILE A 143 -26.61 -15.49 4.28
CA ILE A 143 -26.99 -14.81 5.52
C ILE A 143 -25.74 -14.51 6.36
N MET A 144 -24.84 -15.47 6.49
CA MET A 144 -23.63 -15.29 7.29
C MET A 144 -22.69 -14.24 6.70
N ILE A 145 -22.46 -14.28 5.38
CA ILE A 145 -21.68 -13.26 4.65
C ILE A 145 -22.31 -11.88 4.87
N GLY A 146 -23.62 -11.76 4.72
CA GLY A 146 -24.32 -10.50 4.89
C GLY A 146 -24.24 -9.94 6.32
N ILE A 147 -24.40 -10.79 7.35
CA ILE A 147 -24.30 -10.38 8.75
C ILE A 147 -22.86 -9.94 9.10
N ILE A 148 -21.85 -10.73 8.71
CA ILE A 148 -20.45 -10.41 8.98
C ILE A 148 -20.07 -9.10 8.30
N THR A 149 -20.43 -8.93 7.02
CA THR A 149 -20.16 -7.70 6.27
C THR A 149 -20.88 -6.50 6.88
N CYS A 150 -22.12 -6.68 7.34
CA CYS A 150 -22.88 -5.65 8.04
C CYS A 150 -22.15 -5.16 9.29
N ILE A 151 -21.72 -6.07 10.16
CA ILE A 151 -21.00 -5.76 11.41
C ILE A 151 -19.66 -5.08 11.12
N ILE A 152 -18.88 -5.63 10.18
CA ILE A 152 -17.57 -5.09 9.81
C ILE A 152 -17.72 -3.69 9.20
N SER A 153 -18.69 -3.48 8.31
CA SER A 153 -18.96 -2.18 7.68
C SER A 153 -19.38 -1.13 8.72
N MET A 154 -20.25 -1.48 9.67
CA MET A 154 -20.58 -0.62 10.81
C MET A 154 -19.34 -0.21 11.62
N GLY A 155 -18.45 -1.18 11.87
CA GLY A 155 -17.15 -0.93 12.50
C GLY A 155 -16.26 0.01 11.67
N GLY A 156 -16.19 -0.21 10.37
CA GLY A 156 -15.43 0.61 9.42
C GLY A 156 -15.84 2.08 9.44
N VAL A 157 -17.15 2.36 9.42
CA VAL A 157 -17.66 3.74 9.53
C VAL A 157 -17.22 4.40 10.85
N LYS A 158 -17.33 3.68 11.98
CA LYS A 158 -16.92 4.19 13.30
C LYS A 158 -15.43 4.48 13.37
N ILE A 159 -14.61 3.57 12.83
CA ILE A 159 -13.15 3.74 12.74
C ILE A 159 -12.84 4.95 11.86
N GLY A 160 -13.41 5.03 10.66
CA GLY A 160 -13.21 6.14 9.73
C GLY A 160 -13.56 7.50 10.34
N HIS A 161 -14.68 7.61 11.06
CA HIS A 161 -15.08 8.86 11.71
C HIS A 161 -14.13 9.31 12.82
N LEU A 162 -13.57 8.36 13.58
CA LEU A 162 -12.56 8.68 14.59
C LEU A 162 -11.36 9.40 13.95
N PHE A 163 -10.97 9.01 12.74
CA PHE A 163 -9.90 9.65 11.97
C PHE A 163 -10.38 10.91 11.21
N GLY A 164 -11.62 10.94 10.73
CA GLY A 164 -12.18 12.00 9.88
C GLY A 164 -12.56 13.29 10.60
N THR A 165 -12.97 13.20 11.87
CA THR A 165 -13.34 14.39 12.69
C THR A 165 -12.21 15.41 12.87
N ARG A 166 -10.96 15.02 12.58
CA ARG A 166 -9.79 15.86 12.79
C ARG A 166 -9.30 16.59 11.54
N TYR A 167 -9.67 16.15 10.32
CA TYR A 167 -9.10 16.71 9.07
C TYR A 167 -9.90 16.37 7.79
N LYS A 168 -10.84 17.24 7.36
CA LYS A 168 -11.77 16.99 6.23
C LYS A 168 -11.06 16.72 4.88
N SER A 169 -10.20 17.64 4.43
CA SER A 169 -9.60 17.56 3.08
C SER A 169 -8.63 16.38 2.94
N GLY A 170 -7.77 16.11 3.93
CA GLY A 170 -6.89 14.94 3.89
C GLY A 170 -7.64 13.60 3.99
N SER A 171 -8.77 13.56 4.69
CA SER A 171 -9.65 12.39 4.75
C SER A 171 -10.34 12.08 3.41
N GLU A 172 -10.73 13.11 2.66
CA GLU A 172 -11.30 12.98 1.30
C GLU A 172 -10.25 12.51 0.29
N ILE A 173 -9.02 13.06 0.33
CA ILE A 173 -7.92 12.59 -0.53
C ILE A 173 -7.57 11.14 -0.22
N MET A 174 -7.43 10.79 1.06
CA MET A 174 -7.10 9.43 1.47
C MET A 174 -8.20 8.44 1.06
N GLY A 175 -9.46 8.77 1.31
CA GLY A 175 -10.60 7.94 0.91
C GLY A 175 -10.69 7.77 -0.61
N GLY A 176 -10.54 8.86 -1.37
CA GLY A 176 -10.59 8.80 -2.83
C GLY A 176 -9.42 8.01 -3.43
N THR A 177 -8.22 8.14 -2.84
CA THR A 177 -7.04 7.37 -3.22
C THR A 177 -7.27 5.88 -2.99
N ILE A 178 -7.74 5.49 -1.80
CA ILE A 178 -8.08 4.10 -1.46
C ILE A 178 -9.09 3.51 -2.46
N LEU A 179 -10.15 4.24 -2.81
CA LEU A 179 -11.17 3.76 -3.76
C LEU A 179 -10.60 3.54 -5.17
N ILE A 180 -9.77 4.47 -5.66
CA ILE A 180 -9.10 4.30 -6.96
C ILE A 180 -8.19 3.07 -6.91
N PHE A 181 -7.44 2.87 -5.82
CA PHE A 181 -6.59 1.68 -5.65
C PHE A 181 -7.40 0.38 -5.64
N ILE A 182 -8.54 0.32 -4.94
CA ILE A 182 -9.41 -0.87 -4.93
C ILE A 182 -9.94 -1.16 -6.33
N GLY A 183 -10.44 -0.14 -7.04
CA GLY A 183 -10.91 -0.30 -8.41
C GLY A 183 -9.81 -0.76 -9.36
N LEU A 184 -8.62 -0.14 -9.24
CA LEU A 184 -7.47 -0.47 -10.07
C LEU A 184 -6.99 -1.90 -9.81
N ARG A 185 -6.96 -2.32 -8.54
CA ARG A 185 -6.72 -3.71 -8.14
C ARG A 185 -7.69 -4.65 -8.85
N SER A 186 -8.99 -4.42 -8.76
CA SER A 186 -9.98 -5.34 -9.34
C SER A 186 -9.74 -5.54 -10.84
N LEU A 187 -9.47 -4.46 -11.57
CA LEU A 187 -9.16 -4.54 -13.00
C LEU A 187 -7.84 -5.25 -13.29
N ILE A 188 -6.78 -4.95 -12.52
CA ILE A 188 -5.47 -5.57 -12.68
C ILE A 188 -5.53 -7.08 -12.41
N THR A 189 -6.15 -7.50 -11.32
CA THR A 189 -6.36 -8.92 -10.99
C THR A 189 -7.11 -9.66 -12.10
N TYR A 190 -8.02 -8.99 -12.80
CA TYR A 190 -8.71 -9.56 -13.95
C TYR A 190 -7.85 -9.67 -15.21
N LEU A 191 -7.05 -8.65 -15.49
CA LEU A 191 -6.16 -8.62 -16.65
C LEU A 191 -4.99 -9.61 -16.50
N ASP A 192 -4.67 -9.98 -15.27
CA ASP A 192 -3.67 -10.97 -14.96
C ASP A 192 -4.12 -12.39 -15.32
N LYS A 193 -3.59 -12.90 -16.43
CA LYS A 193 -3.82 -14.28 -16.89
C LYS A 193 -2.93 -15.32 -16.20
N SER A 194 -2.04 -14.88 -15.30
CA SER A 194 -1.11 -15.74 -14.56
C SER A 194 -1.57 -16.10 -13.14
N ASP A 195 -2.73 -15.57 -12.70
CA ASP A 195 -3.28 -15.66 -11.32
C ASP A 195 -2.36 -15.09 -10.20
N ALA A 196 -1.21 -14.51 -10.56
CA ALA A 196 -0.21 -13.91 -9.67
C ALA A 196 -0.74 -12.76 -8.80
N LEU A 197 -1.66 -11.96 -9.34
CA LEU A 197 -2.26 -10.78 -8.73
C LEU A 197 -3.62 -11.08 -8.07
N SER A 198 -4.09 -12.34 -8.15
CA SER A 198 -5.28 -12.78 -7.42
C SER A 198 -4.98 -13.19 -5.97
N ASP A 199 -3.71 -13.48 -5.68
CA ASP A 199 -3.28 -13.87 -4.34
C ASP A 199 -3.36 -12.66 -3.41
N SER A 200 -4.21 -12.75 -2.38
CA SER A 200 -4.38 -11.69 -1.39
C SER A 200 -3.07 -11.35 -0.68
N GLU A 201 -2.12 -12.29 -0.61
CA GLU A 201 -0.82 -12.10 0.01
C GLU A 201 0.04 -11.05 -0.73
N THR A 202 -0.13 -10.92 -2.05
CA THR A 202 0.56 -9.98 -2.93
C THR A 202 0.35 -8.52 -2.54
N ILE A 203 -0.91 -8.13 -2.34
CA ILE A 203 -1.30 -6.73 -2.12
C ILE A 203 -1.12 -6.35 -0.67
N PHE A 204 -1.46 -7.26 0.26
CA PHE A 204 -1.15 -7.02 1.67
C PHE A 204 0.35 -6.84 1.86
N GLY A 205 1.16 -7.69 1.23
CA GLY A 205 2.61 -7.60 1.22
C GLY A 205 3.14 -6.23 0.77
N MET A 206 2.70 -5.75 -0.39
CA MET A 206 3.14 -4.44 -0.91
C MET A 206 2.63 -3.23 -0.10
N LEU A 207 1.57 -3.40 0.71
CA LEU A 207 1.06 -2.36 1.61
C LEU A 207 1.78 -2.34 2.98
N ILE A 208 2.55 -3.38 3.33
CA ILE A 208 3.28 -3.43 4.60
C ILE A 208 4.18 -2.19 4.80
N PRO A 209 4.98 -1.74 3.81
CA PRO A 209 5.76 -0.50 3.91
C PRO A 209 4.95 0.74 4.30
N LEU A 210 3.72 0.87 3.77
CA LEU A 210 2.84 1.99 4.08
C LEU A 210 2.43 2.00 5.56
N ILE A 211 2.31 0.84 6.20
CA ILE A 211 2.06 0.76 7.65
C ILE A 211 3.21 1.41 8.42
N GLY A 212 4.45 1.18 8.00
CA GLY A 212 5.64 1.84 8.55
C GLY A 212 5.52 3.35 8.52
N THR A 213 5.25 3.92 7.35
CA THR A 213 5.08 5.38 7.19
C THR A 213 3.92 5.92 8.02
N LEU A 214 2.81 5.19 8.11
CA LEU A 214 1.66 5.57 8.92
C LEU A 214 2.00 5.62 10.42
N LEU A 215 2.71 4.62 10.93
CA LEU A 215 3.15 4.56 12.32
C LEU A 215 4.17 5.66 12.63
N GLY A 216 5.12 5.90 11.73
CA GLY A 216 6.10 6.98 11.83
C GLY A 216 5.45 8.36 11.87
N ALA A 217 4.60 8.66 10.89
CA ALA A 217 3.87 9.91 10.81
C ALA A 217 2.97 10.13 12.05
N ALA A 218 2.37 9.08 12.61
CA ALA A 218 1.47 9.19 13.77
C ALA A 218 2.17 9.74 15.05
N VAL A 219 3.50 9.69 15.13
CA VAL A 219 4.29 10.23 16.25
C VAL A 219 4.04 11.74 16.45
N VAL A 220 3.64 12.46 15.40
CA VAL A 220 3.22 13.87 15.52
C VAL A 220 2.00 14.07 16.43
N TYR A 221 1.25 13.05 16.83
CA TYR A 221 0.17 13.20 17.80
C TYR A 221 0.64 13.06 19.26
N ALA A 222 1.90 12.67 19.50
CA ALA A 222 2.44 12.53 20.84
C ALA A 222 2.55 13.88 21.58
N LYS A 223 2.30 13.86 22.90
CA LYS A 223 2.44 15.03 23.79
C LYS A 223 3.89 15.52 23.89
N LYS A 224 4.86 14.60 23.81
CA LYS A 224 6.30 14.90 23.68
C LYS A 224 6.76 14.42 22.31
N TYR A 225 6.94 15.36 21.38
CA TYR A 225 7.25 15.05 19.98
C TYR A 225 8.67 15.45 19.57
N LYS A 226 9.40 16.20 20.42
CA LYS A 226 10.80 16.56 20.17
C LYS A 226 11.69 15.34 20.36
N ILE A 227 12.52 15.06 19.36
CA ILE A 227 13.45 13.92 19.35
C ILE A 227 14.85 14.40 19.73
N SER A 228 15.50 13.68 20.63
CA SER A 228 16.89 13.97 21.00
C SER A 228 17.84 13.66 19.83
N ASP A 229 18.94 14.42 19.71
CA ASP A 229 19.95 14.18 18.67
C ASP A 229 20.50 12.74 18.70
N ASN A 230 20.62 12.13 19.88
CA ASN A 230 21.03 10.73 20.02
C ASN A 230 20.04 9.76 19.38
N LEU A 231 18.75 9.96 19.62
CA LEU A 231 17.70 9.11 19.05
C LEU A 231 17.62 9.29 17.53
N ARG A 232 17.78 10.52 17.03
CA ARG A 232 17.87 10.79 15.58
C ARG A 232 19.04 10.04 14.93
N ARG A 233 20.23 10.08 15.53
CA ARG A 233 21.41 9.34 15.03
C ARG A 233 21.20 7.83 15.02
N ILE A 234 20.58 7.28 16.07
CA ILE A 234 20.27 5.85 16.16
C ILE A 234 19.26 5.46 15.07
N MET A 235 18.21 6.26 14.89
CA MET A 235 17.19 6.03 13.87
C MET A 235 17.80 6.01 12.47
N VAL A 236 18.50 7.07 12.06
CA VAL A 236 19.06 7.12 10.70
C VAL A 236 20.18 6.10 10.50
N GLY A 237 21.07 5.91 11.49
CA GLY A 237 22.06 4.84 11.42
C GLY A 237 21.40 3.47 11.20
N GLY A 238 20.37 3.16 11.98
CA GLY A 238 19.60 1.92 11.86
C GLY A 238 18.90 1.74 10.52
N THR A 239 18.23 2.77 9.99
CA THR A 239 17.58 2.73 8.68
C THR A 239 18.60 2.55 7.57
N SER A 240 19.70 3.31 7.59
CA SER A 240 20.77 3.14 6.60
C SER A 240 21.36 1.72 6.64
N GLY A 241 21.52 1.12 7.82
CA GLY A 241 21.95 -0.28 7.93
C GLY A 241 20.99 -1.26 7.26
N ILE A 242 19.69 -1.09 7.51
CA ILE A 242 18.62 -1.87 6.86
C ILE A 242 18.67 -1.70 5.33
N MET A 243 18.77 -0.46 4.85
CA MET A 243 18.72 -0.13 3.43
C MET A 243 19.94 -0.65 2.65
N ILE A 244 21.15 -0.52 3.21
CA ILE A 244 22.34 -1.12 2.58
C ILE A 244 22.20 -2.65 2.51
N SER A 245 21.67 -3.31 3.55
CA SER A 245 21.42 -4.75 3.50
C SER A 245 20.42 -5.15 2.41
N ILE A 246 19.31 -4.40 2.29
CA ILE A 246 18.32 -4.61 1.23
C ILE A 246 18.96 -4.44 -0.16
N ALA A 247 19.77 -3.40 -0.34
CA ALA A 247 20.43 -3.17 -1.63
C ALA A 247 21.41 -4.30 -1.98
N VAL A 248 22.21 -4.77 -1.03
CA VAL A 248 23.21 -5.82 -1.29
C VAL A 248 22.55 -7.18 -1.53
N TRP A 249 21.75 -7.66 -0.58
CA TRP A 249 21.22 -9.03 -0.60
C TRP A 249 19.82 -9.14 -1.18
N GLY A 250 19.01 -8.09 -1.05
CA GLY A 250 17.70 -8.03 -1.68
C GLY A 250 17.77 -7.76 -3.18
N MET A 251 18.69 -6.91 -3.63
CA MET A 251 18.72 -6.42 -5.01
C MET A 251 19.93 -6.92 -5.81
N ILE A 252 21.14 -6.54 -5.40
CA ILE A 252 22.36 -6.72 -6.21
C ILE A 252 22.72 -8.20 -6.35
N GLU A 253 22.73 -8.97 -5.27
CA GLU A 253 23.05 -10.41 -5.33
C GLU A 253 22.04 -11.18 -6.21
N PRO A 254 20.71 -11.08 -6.01
CA PRO A 254 19.74 -11.72 -6.89
C PRO A 254 19.86 -11.28 -8.35
N ALA A 255 20.17 -10.00 -8.61
CA ALA A 255 20.43 -9.52 -9.96
C ALA A 255 21.62 -10.23 -10.61
N VAL A 256 22.71 -10.46 -9.86
CA VAL A 256 23.87 -11.23 -10.36
C VAL A 256 23.49 -12.68 -10.64
N LEU A 257 22.68 -13.30 -9.77
CA LEU A 257 22.21 -14.67 -9.97
C LEU A 257 21.36 -14.78 -11.24
N GLY A 258 20.38 -13.89 -11.41
CA GLY A 258 19.52 -13.88 -12.60
C GLY A 258 20.29 -13.57 -13.89
N MET A 259 21.23 -12.62 -13.87
CA MET A 259 22.05 -12.32 -15.05
C MET A 259 22.98 -13.45 -15.46
N LYS A 260 23.37 -14.34 -14.53
CA LYS A 260 24.19 -15.53 -14.84
C LYS A 260 23.43 -16.60 -15.60
N GLU A 261 22.10 -16.60 -15.59
CA GLU A 261 21.31 -17.51 -16.43
C GLU A 261 21.40 -17.14 -17.92
N VAL A 262 21.62 -15.86 -18.22
CA VAL A 262 21.65 -15.32 -19.59
C VAL A 262 23.09 -15.10 -20.08
N PHE A 263 23.96 -14.55 -19.22
CA PHE A 263 25.33 -14.19 -19.58
C PHE A 263 26.36 -14.96 -18.75
N LYS A 264 27.40 -15.46 -19.43
CA LYS A 264 28.54 -16.12 -18.77
C LYS A 264 29.21 -15.24 -17.71
N ASN A 265 29.30 -13.93 -17.96
CA ASN A 265 29.81 -12.92 -17.02
C ASN A 265 28.68 -11.98 -16.55
N GLY A 266 27.67 -12.53 -15.86
CA GLY A 266 26.49 -11.79 -15.39
C GLY A 266 26.78 -10.54 -14.54
N ILE A 267 27.98 -10.40 -13.97
CA ILE A 267 28.35 -9.20 -13.19
C ILE A 267 28.47 -7.93 -14.06
N ILE A 268 28.87 -8.03 -15.32
CA ILE A 268 29.06 -6.86 -16.20
C ILE A 268 27.73 -6.10 -16.41
N PRO A 269 26.64 -6.74 -16.86
CA PRO A 269 25.36 -6.04 -17.01
C PRO A 269 24.81 -5.54 -15.66
N VAL A 270 25.04 -6.25 -14.55
CA VAL A 270 24.65 -5.76 -13.21
C VAL A 270 25.35 -4.46 -12.87
N VAL A 271 26.67 -4.36 -13.06
CA VAL A 271 27.42 -3.13 -12.77
C VAL A 271 26.93 -1.97 -13.64
N ILE A 272 26.65 -2.21 -14.92
CA ILE A 272 26.11 -1.18 -15.83
C ILE A 272 24.75 -0.70 -15.33
N CYS A 273 23.84 -1.61 -14.99
CA CYS A 273 22.51 -1.26 -14.49
C CYS A 273 22.57 -0.60 -13.11
N PHE A 274 23.46 -1.05 -12.22
CA PHE A 274 23.73 -0.43 -10.93
C PHE A 274 24.17 1.03 -11.10
N CYS A 275 25.15 1.31 -11.97
CA CYS A 275 25.56 2.68 -12.28
C CYS A 275 24.42 3.48 -12.92
N GLY A 276 23.58 2.83 -13.74
CA GLY A 276 22.35 3.42 -14.26
C GLY A 276 21.36 3.80 -13.17
N GLY A 277 21.24 3.00 -12.11
CA GLY A 277 20.43 3.28 -10.92
C GLY A 277 20.96 4.45 -10.10
N VAL A 278 22.28 4.50 -9.90
CA VAL A 278 22.94 5.65 -9.27
C VAL A 278 22.65 6.92 -10.07
N LEU A 279 22.87 6.90 -11.39
CA LEU A 279 22.60 8.04 -12.26
C LEU A 279 21.12 8.42 -12.25
N PHE A 280 20.22 7.44 -12.25
CA PHE A 280 18.78 7.66 -12.15
C PHE A 280 18.44 8.45 -10.89
N GLN A 281 18.99 8.07 -9.73
CA GLN A 281 18.75 8.79 -8.49
C GLN A 281 19.35 10.20 -8.54
N CYS A 282 20.60 10.36 -8.98
CA CYS A 282 21.21 11.69 -9.13
C CYS A 282 20.36 12.63 -10.02
N ILE A 283 19.73 12.09 -11.07
CA ILE A 283 18.83 12.87 -11.94
C ILE A 283 17.58 13.29 -11.17
N LEU A 284 16.98 12.41 -10.37
CA LEU A 284 15.82 12.74 -9.54
C LEU A 284 16.15 13.90 -8.58
N ASP A 285 17.28 13.83 -7.89
CA ASP A 285 17.70 14.87 -6.94
C ASP A 285 17.94 16.21 -7.66
N ALA A 286 18.47 16.16 -8.88
CA ALA A 286 18.74 17.35 -9.68
C ALA A 286 17.48 18.02 -10.24
N ILE A 287 16.38 17.29 -10.48
CA ILE A 287 15.16 17.82 -11.11
C ILE A 287 14.03 18.11 -10.12
N VAL A 288 14.05 17.50 -8.93
CA VAL A 288 13.00 17.69 -7.93
C VAL A 288 13.46 18.71 -6.88
N PRO A 289 12.75 19.84 -6.70
CA PRO A 289 13.09 20.79 -5.63
C PRO A 289 12.73 20.19 -4.27
N HIS A 290 13.73 19.92 -3.43
CA HIS A 290 13.52 19.21 -2.16
C HIS A 290 14.39 19.78 -1.02
N THR A 291 14.06 19.45 0.24
CA THR A 291 14.71 20.06 1.41
C THR A 291 14.94 19.05 2.53
N HIS A 292 16.20 18.83 2.87
CA HIS A 292 16.61 18.04 4.03
C HIS A 292 16.44 18.86 5.31
N ALA A 293 15.28 18.73 5.96
CA ALA A 293 14.85 19.61 7.05
C ALA A 293 15.82 19.69 8.24
N TYR A 294 16.49 18.58 8.59
CA TYR A 294 17.43 18.56 9.72
C TYR A 294 18.84 19.03 9.36
N ALA A 295 19.20 19.02 8.07
CA ALA A 295 20.46 19.56 7.57
C ALA A 295 20.34 21.03 7.14
N ASN A 296 19.12 21.55 6.97
CA ASN A 296 18.83 22.87 6.38
C ASN A 296 19.48 23.05 5.00
N ILE A 297 19.49 21.98 4.21
CA ILE A 297 20.01 21.97 2.83
C ILE A 297 18.82 21.84 1.88
N THR A 298 18.79 22.67 0.83
CA THR A 298 17.79 22.61 -0.25
C THR A 298 18.50 22.31 -1.55
N GLU A 299 17.99 21.32 -2.27
CA GLU A 299 18.58 20.81 -3.51
C GLU A 299 17.56 20.81 -4.65
N GLY A 300 18.02 20.51 -5.87
CA GLY A 300 17.23 20.60 -7.09
C GLY A 300 17.03 22.04 -7.60
N PRO A 301 16.07 22.26 -8.52
CA PRO A 301 15.84 23.57 -9.12
C PRO A 301 15.28 24.57 -8.12
N LYS A 302 15.53 25.87 -8.36
CA LYS A 302 14.86 26.94 -7.60
C LYS A 302 13.35 26.84 -7.82
N SER A 303 12.59 26.89 -6.72
CA SER A 303 11.15 26.71 -6.75
C SER A 303 10.47 27.56 -5.67
N GLU A 304 9.27 28.06 -5.98
CA GLU A 304 8.39 28.79 -5.05
C GLU A 304 7.55 27.85 -4.18
N LEU A 305 7.74 26.52 -4.29
CA LEU A 305 7.03 25.56 -3.45
C LEU A 305 7.29 25.80 -1.96
N ASP A 306 6.22 25.61 -1.18
CA ASP A 306 6.24 25.64 0.27
C ASP A 306 7.31 24.69 0.82
N THR A 307 7.99 25.11 1.90
CA THR A 307 9.01 24.28 2.57
C THR A 307 8.48 22.91 2.97
N GLU A 308 7.23 22.83 3.41
CA GLU A 308 6.58 21.58 3.80
C GLU A 308 6.49 20.58 2.64
N ILE A 309 6.19 21.09 1.43
CA ILE A 309 6.12 20.27 0.21
C ILE A 309 7.53 19.79 -0.16
N LYS A 310 8.54 20.66 -0.07
CA LYS A 310 9.93 20.30 -0.38
C LYS A 310 10.47 19.24 0.58
N VAL A 311 10.11 19.30 1.86
CA VAL A 311 10.47 18.26 2.85
C VAL A 311 9.77 16.93 2.54
N MET A 312 8.49 16.96 2.19
CA MET A 312 7.77 15.75 1.76
C MET A 312 8.38 15.16 0.48
N LEU A 313 8.77 16.01 -0.48
CA LEU A 313 9.35 15.59 -1.75
C LEU A 313 10.69 14.88 -1.58
N THR A 314 11.50 15.23 -0.58
CA THR A 314 12.73 14.52 -0.23
C THR A 314 12.47 13.02 -0.03
N GLU A 315 11.52 12.64 0.83
CA GLU A 315 11.26 11.21 1.03
C GLU A 315 10.53 10.58 -0.16
N VAL A 316 9.71 11.34 -0.90
CA VAL A 316 9.05 10.83 -2.11
C VAL A 316 10.08 10.35 -3.13
N ILE A 317 11.17 11.09 -3.35
CA ILE A 317 12.21 10.68 -4.30
C ILE A 317 13.01 9.47 -3.79
N HIS A 318 13.20 9.33 -2.47
CA HIS A 318 13.87 8.18 -1.85
C HIS A 318 13.02 6.91 -1.88
N HIS A 319 11.71 7.05 -1.74
CA HIS A 319 10.75 5.95 -1.82
C HIS A 319 10.55 5.41 -3.26
N ILE A 320 11.02 6.10 -4.30
CA ILE A 320 10.93 5.61 -5.69
C ILE A 320 11.73 4.31 -5.87
N PRO A 321 13.05 4.29 -5.58
CA PRO A 321 13.85 3.06 -5.57
C PRO A 321 13.26 1.93 -4.71
N GLU A 322 12.71 2.25 -3.53
CA GLU A 322 12.09 1.25 -2.64
C GLU A 322 10.87 0.58 -3.27
N GLY A 323 9.99 1.38 -3.88
CA GLY A 323 8.83 0.85 -4.59
C GLY A 323 9.25 -0.07 -5.73
N ILE A 324 10.27 0.32 -6.51
CA ILE A 324 10.81 -0.52 -7.58
C ILE A 324 11.40 -1.82 -7.02
N ALA A 325 12.19 -1.74 -5.95
CA ALA A 325 12.80 -2.90 -5.30
C ALA A 325 11.75 -3.89 -4.77
N LEU A 326 10.75 -3.37 -4.04
CA LEU A 326 9.63 -4.15 -3.51
C LEU A 326 8.88 -4.88 -4.64
N GLY A 327 8.54 -4.15 -5.70
CA GLY A 327 7.83 -4.72 -6.84
C GLY A 327 8.65 -5.77 -7.59
N ALA A 328 9.96 -5.58 -7.73
CA ALA A 328 10.83 -6.56 -8.37
C ALA A 328 10.87 -7.88 -7.59
N ILE A 329 11.00 -7.85 -6.25
CA ILE A 329 11.01 -9.09 -5.47
C ILE A 329 9.66 -9.81 -5.53
N TYR A 330 8.55 -9.08 -5.39
CA TYR A 330 7.23 -9.69 -5.50
C TYR A 330 6.99 -10.26 -6.90
N ALA A 331 7.44 -9.58 -7.95
CA ALA A 331 7.38 -10.11 -9.32
C ALA A 331 8.14 -11.44 -9.45
N GLY A 332 9.37 -11.51 -8.93
CA GLY A 332 10.15 -12.74 -8.94
C GLY A 332 9.50 -13.87 -8.14
N HIS A 333 8.84 -13.55 -7.03
CA HIS A 333 8.04 -14.49 -6.26
C HIS A 333 6.88 -15.06 -7.09
N PHE A 334 6.10 -14.20 -7.78
CA PHE A 334 4.98 -14.66 -8.62
C PHE A 334 5.39 -15.47 -9.83
N LEU A 335 6.49 -15.05 -10.46
CA LEU A 335 7.10 -15.76 -11.57
C LEU A 335 7.77 -17.08 -11.12
N LYS A 336 7.84 -17.36 -9.81
CA LYS A 336 8.48 -18.54 -9.21
C LYS A 336 9.91 -18.73 -9.69
N ILE A 337 10.62 -17.61 -9.76
CA ILE A 337 12.01 -17.52 -10.19
C ILE A 337 12.90 -18.33 -9.23
N GLN A 338 13.68 -19.27 -9.77
CA GLN A 338 14.46 -20.23 -8.98
C GLN A 338 15.60 -19.57 -8.18
N TRP A 339 16.18 -18.49 -8.71
CA TRP A 339 17.26 -17.74 -8.06
C TRP A 339 16.77 -16.69 -7.05
N LEU A 340 15.47 -16.65 -6.76
CA LEU A 340 14.89 -15.77 -5.75
C LEU A 340 14.15 -16.60 -4.70
N SER A 341 14.52 -16.44 -3.42
CA SER A 341 13.83 -17.12 -2.34
C SER A 341 12.39 -16.59 -2.19
N ALA A 342 11.44 -17.50 -1.97
CA ALA A 342 10.05 -17.12 -1.73
C ALA A 342 9.87 -16.26 -0.47
N SER A 343 10.69 -16.47 0.57
CA SER A 343 10.66 -15.69 1.82
C SER A 343 11.15 -14.25 1.67
N MET A 344 11.91 -13.97 0.61
CA MET A 344 12.55 -12.68 0.38
C MET A 344 11.55 -11.54 0.22
N ALA A 345 10.39 -11.80 -0.41
CA ALA A 345 9.33 -10.81 -0.62
C ALA A 345 8.80 -10.24 0.71
N LEU A 346 8.44 -11.14 1.64
CA LEU A 346 7.94 -10.74 2.95
C LEU A 346 9.02 -10.09 3.80
N VAL A 347 10.24 -10.64 3.78
CA VAL A 347 11.38 -10.11 4.53
C VAL A 347 11.69 -8.67 4.12
N LEU A 348 11.75 -8.38 2.81
CA LEU A 348 11.97 -7.02 2.33
C LEU A 348 10.80 -6.10 2.65
N ALA A 349 9.55 -6.55 2.47
CA ALA A 349 8.39 -5.73 2.80
C ALA A 349 8.41 -5.28 4.26
N ILE A 350 8.75 -6.19 5.18
CA ILE A 350 8.89 -5.88 6.61
C ILE A 350 10.10 -4.97 6.86
N ALA A 351 11.25 -5.25 6.25
CA ALA A 351 12.46 -4.45 6.44
C ALA A 351 12.25 -2.99 5.99
N ILE A 352 11.63 -2.79 4.82
CA ILE A 352 11.19 -1.48 4.33
C ILE A 352 10.19 -0.88 5.35
N ALA A 353 9.13 -1.58 5.75
CA ALA A 353 8.20 -1.02 6.75
C ALA A 353 8.85 -0.56 8.06
N VAL A 354 9.88 -1.26 8.55
CA VAL A 354 10.60 -0.86 9.77
C VAL A 354 11.38 0.44 9.56
N GLN A 355 12.01 0.61 8.41
CA GLN A 355 12.86 1.76 8.14
C GLN A 355 12.06 3.02 7.75
N ASN A 356 10.89 2.82 7.13
CA ASN A 356 9.95 3.90 6.81
C ASN A 356 9.27 4.53 8.04
N ILE A 357 9.37 3.93 9.23
CA ILE A 357 8.89 4.55 10.48
C ILE A 357 9.73 5.81 10.78
N PRO A 358 11.07 5.75 10.91
CA PRO A 358 11.92 6.92 10.98
C PRO A 358 11.73 7.96 9.86
N GLU A 359 11.65 7.56 8.59
CA GLU A 359 11.53 8.49 7.46
C GLU A 359 10.26 9.34 7.52
N ALA A 360 9.10 8.70 7.70
CA ALA A 360 7.84 9.43 7.81
C ALA A 360 7.80 10.36 9.05
N LEU A 361 8.52 9.99 10.10
CA LEU A 361 8.74 10.83 11.27
C LEU A 361 9.65 12.03 10.94
N PHE A 362 10.67 11.87 10.09
CA PHE A 362 11.54 12.95 9.65
C PHE A 362 10.90 13.90 8.63
N VAL A 363 9.81 13.52 7.99
CA VAL A 363 8.94 14.45 7.24
C VAL A 363 8.02 15.21 8.19
N SER A 364 7.29 14.45 9.00
CA SER A 364 6.13 14.97 9.71
C SER A 364 6.52 15.86 10.90
N LEU A 365 7.62 15.56 11.61
CA LEU A 365 8.03 16.36 12.76
C LEU A 365 8.55 17.76 12.40
N PRO A 366 9.47 17.95 11.43
CA PRO A 366 9.92 19.29 11.06
C PRO A 366 8.79 20.18 10.54
N ILE A 367 7.87 19.60 9.76
CA ILE A 367 6.69 20.32 9.27
C ILE A 367 5.85 20.84 10.44
N ARG A 368 5.62 20.01 11.46
CA ARG A 368 4.91 20.43 12.68
C ARG A 368 5.71 21.45 13.50
N GLU A 369 7.02 21.28 13.63
CA GLU A 369 7.90 22.19 14.36
C GLU A 369 7.95 23.59 13.75
N ASN A 370 7.77 23.69 12.42
CA ASN A 370 7.65 24.95 11.68
C ASN A 370 6.27 25.64 11.82
N GLY A 371 5.39 25.17 12.72
CA GLY A 371 4.12 25.81 13.06
C GLY A 371 2.91 25.27 12.29
N THR A 372 3.11 24.26 11.43
CA THR A 372 2.03 23.61 10.69
C THR A 372 1.13 22.79 11.63
N ASN A 373 -0.18 22.77 11.35
CA ASN A 373 -1.12 21.92 12.08
C ASN A 373 -0.69 20.44 12.03
N THR A 374 -0.73 19.77 13.18
CA THR A 374 -0.47 18.34 13.37
C THR A 374 -1.15 17.42 12.34
N GLY A 375 -2.38 17.72 11.92
CA GLY A 375 -3.08 16.92 10.90
C GLY A 375 -2.45 16.99 9.52
N LYS A 376 -2.01 18.19 9.11
CA LYS A 376 -1.31 18.40 7.82
C LYS A 376 0.06 17.72 7.84
N ALA A 377 0.79 17.87 8.95
CA ALA A 377 2.09 17.21 9.16
C ALA A 377 1.99 15.68 9.12
N PHE A 378 0.98 15.10 9.79
CA PHE A 378 0.69 13.67 9.70
C PHE A 378 0.38 13.25 8.27
N PHE A 379 -0.53 13.96 7.61
CA PHE A 379 -0.96 13.65 6.25
C PHE A 379 0.21 13.67 5.26
N MET A 380 1.09 14.67 5.34
CA MET A 380 2.28 14.76 4.50
C MET A 380 3.24 13.58 4.72
N GLY A 381 3.43 13.13 5.96
CA GLY A 381 4.24 11.94 6.25
C GLY A 381 3.62 10.63 5.77
N VAL A 382 2.29 10.52 5.69
CA VAL A 382 1.62 9.34 5.10
C VAL A 382 1.68 9.39 3.57
N VAL A 383 1.41 10.56 2.99
CA VAL A 383 1.42 10.75 1.53
C VAL A 383 2.80 10.52 0.95
N SER A 384 3.88 10.87 1.67
CA SER A 384 5.23 10.60 1.20
C SER A 384 5.46 9.10 0.96
N GLY A 385 4.79 8.21 1.71
CA GLY A 385 4.88 6.74 1.61
C GLY A 385 4.04 6.07 0.52
N VAL A 386 3.06 6.77 -0.06
CA VAL A 386 2.16 6.24 -1.11
C VAL A 386 2.89 5.79 -2.39
N PRO A 387 3.99 6.44 -2.84
CA PRO A 387 4.76 5.99 -4.00
C PRO A 387 5.26 4.55 -3.91
N ILE A 388 5.55 4.02 -2.71
CA ILE A 388 6.11 2.67 -2.54
C ILE A 388 5.17 1.58 -3.06
N PRO A 389 3.94 1.42 -2.55
CA PRO A 389 3.02 0.42 -3.08
C PRO A 389 2.63 0.71 -4.54
N LEU A 390 2.53 1.98 -4.93
CA LEU A 390 2.19 2.36 -6.30
C LEU A 390 3.25 1.87 -7.30
N LEU A 391 4.51 2.18 -7.04
CA LEU A 391 5.64 1.79 -7.87
C LEU A 391 5.96 0.30 -7.76
N GLY A 392 5.68 -0.31 -6.60
CA GLY A 392 5.71 -1.76 -6.43
C GLY A 392 4.77 -2.46 -7.39
N ILE A 393 3.50 -2.05 -7.43
CA ILE A 393 2.51 -2.59 -8.37
C ILE A 393 2.92 -2.34 -9.82
N ILE A 394 3.35 -1.12 -10.16
CA ILE A 394 3.82 -0.80 -11.53
C ILE A 394 4.98 -1.72 -11.92
N THR A 395 5.95 -1.92 -11.04
CA THR A 395 7.11 -2.77 -11.31
C THR A 395 6.72 -4.23 -11.45
N VAL A 396 5.79 -4.74 -10.62
CA VAL A 396 5.22 -6.08 -10.79
C VAL A 396 4.60 -6.23 -12.17
N ILE A 397 3.77 -5.29 -12.60
CA ILE A 397 3.12 -5.34 -13.92
C ILE A 397 4.17 -5.41 -15.03
N ILE A 398 5.16 -4.52 -15.00
CA ILE A 398 6.20 -4.48 -16.02
C ILE A 398 6.99 -5.79 -16.03
N ALA A 399 7.37 -6.31 -14.87
CA ALA A 399 8.12 -7.56 -14.76
C ALA A 399 7.31 -8.80 -15.16
N LEU A 400 5.99 -8.82 -14.92
CA LEU A 400 5.11 -9.89 -15.41
C LEU A 400 4.96 -9.85 -16.94
N LEU A 401 4.93 -8.65 -17.53
CA LEU A 401 4.87 -8.48 -18.99
C LEU A 401 6.21 -8.82 -19.67
N PHE A 402 7.34 -8.57 -18.98
CA PHE A 402 8.68 -8.77 -19.50
C PHE A 402 9.60 -9.45 -18.46
N PRO A 403 9.42 -10.75 -18.15
CA PRO A 403 10.18 -11.42 -17.08
C PRO A 403 11.69 -11.29 -17.17
N ASP A 404 12.23 -11.27 -18.40
CA ASP A 404 13.68 -11.21 -18.65
C ASP A 404 14.32 -9.88 -18.19
N ILE A 405 13.53 -8.82 -17.96
CA ILE A 405 14.08 -7.54 -17.48
C ILE A 405 14.34 -7.55 -15.98
N LEU A 406 13.80 -8.54 -15.25
CA LEU A 406 13.77 -8.53 -13.79
C LEU A 406 15.17 -8.35 -13.16
N PRO A 407 16.23 -9.07 -13.59
CA PRO A 407 17.57 -8.87 -13.03
C PRO A 407 18.14 -7.46 -13.31
N TYR A 408 17.75 -6.81 -14.41
CA TYR A 408 18.19 -5.45 -14.76
C TYR A 408 17.54 -4.42 -13.84
N VAL A 409 16.23 -4.59 -13.59
CA VAL A 409 15.46 -3.74 -12.68
C VAL A 409 15.99 -3.86 -11.26
N MET A 410 16.28 -5.07 -10.79
CA MET A 410 16.87 -5.29 -9.47
C MET A 410 18.25 -4.63 -9.34
N ALA A 411 19.13 -4.78 -10.34
CA ALA A 411 20.44 -4.11 -10.33
C ALA A 411 20.31 -2.57 -10.30
N LEU A 412 19.38 -2.01 -11.08
CA LEU A 412 19.09 -0.58 -11.10
C LEU A 412 18.57 -0.10 -9.73
N ALA A 413 17.59 -0.79 -9.15
CA ALA A 413 17.06 -0.46 -7.84
C ALA A 413 18.15 -0.54 -6.76
N GLY A 414 19.00 -1.58 -6.80
CA GLY A 414 20.14 -1.70 -5.90
C GLY A 414 21.12 -0.52 -6.00
N GLY A 415 21.40 -0.04 -7.21
CA GLY A 415 22.21 1.16 -7.43
C GLY A 415 21.62 2.42 -6.83
N ALA A 416 20.35 2.66 -7.09
CA ALA A 416 19.64 3.82 -6.58
C ALA A 416 19.55 3.81 -5.04
N LEU A 417 19.21 2.66 -4.44
CA LEU A 417 19.16 2.49 -2.98
C LEU A 417 20.50 2.76 -2.30
N ILE A 418 21.61 2.26 -2.87
CA ILE A 418 22.95 2.55 -2.34
C ILE A 418 23.25 4.04 -2.37
N TYR A 419 22.96 4.72 -3.49
CA TYR A 419 23.22 6.15 -3.61
C TYR A 419 22.41 6.96 -2.60
N THR A 420 21.08 6.77 -2.56
CA THR A 420 20.19 7.47 -1.63
C THR A 420 20.64 7.27 -0.18
N THR A 421 20.93 6.03 0.21
CA THR A 421 21.36 5.73 1.58
C THR A 421 22.68 6.42 1.93
N ILE A 422 23.63 6.47 1.00
CA ILE A 422 24.93 7.13 1.22
C ILE A 422 24.76 8.65 1.30
N GLU A 423 23.81 9.24 0.59
CA GLU A 423 23.54 10.68 0.64
C GLU A 423 22.95 11.12 1.98
N GLU A 424 22.14 10.26 2.62
CA GLU A 424 21.53 10.53 3.93
C GLU A 424 22.52 10.46 5.10
N ILE A 425 23.50 9.55 5.07
CA ILE A 425 24.42 9.31 6.20
C ILE A 425 25.22 10.58 6.57
N PRO A 426 25.87 11.32 5.64
CA PRO A 426 26.62 12.54 5.93
C PRO A 426 25.78 13.68 6.49
N GLN A 427 24.48 13.73 6.18
CA GLN A 427 23.56 14.74 6.72
C GLN A 427 23.42 14.66 8.25
N LEU A 428 23.93 13.58 8.86
CA LEU A 428 23.99 13.35 10.31
C LEU A 428 25.32 13.71 10.97
N ALA A 429 26.38 13.97 10.18
CA ALA A 429 27.73 14.19 10.69
C ALA A 429 27.83 15.57 11.38
N SER A 430 27.31 15.66 12.60
CA SER A 430 27.62 16.76 13.51
C SER A 430 29.11 16.72 13.89
N LYS A 431 29.70 17.84 14.30
CA LYS A 431 31.08 17.93 14.84
C LYS A 431 31.36 17.09 16.13
N LYS A 432 30.49 16.15 16.53
CA LYS A 432 30.60 15.30 17.73
C LYS A 432 30.54 13.81 17.37
N ASP A 433 31.16 13.01 18.23
CA ASP A 433 31.18 11.53 18.26
C ASP A 433 29.86 10.86 17.81
N ASN A 434 29.96 9.94 16.83
CA ASN A 434 28.83 9.29 16.14
C ASN A 434 28.73 7.78 16.41
N ASP A 435 29.41 7.26 17.43
CA ASP A 435 29.45 5.83 17.73
C ASP A 435 28.07 5.16 17.86
N LYS A 436 27.07 5.88 18.38
CA LYS A 436 25.70 5.36 18.51
C LYS A 436 25.01 5.13 17.17
N GLY A 437 25.22 6.03 16.21
CA GLY A 437 24.67 5.88 14.86
C GLY A 437 25.36 4.72 14.12
N ALA A 438 26.69 4.63 14.25
CA ALA A 438 27.46 3.52 13.67
C ALA A 438 27.06 2.16 14.26
N LEU A 439 26.87 2.05 15.58
CA LEU A 439 26.39 0.82 16.21
C LEU A 439 24.98 0.46 15.74
N ALA A 440 24.09 1.45 15.64
CA ALA A 440 22.73 1.23 15.12
C ALA A 440 22.73 0.75 13.67
N PHE A 441 23.63 1.28 12.83
CA PHE A 441 23.85 0.81 11.46
C PHE A 441 24.23 -0.67 11.44
N VAL A 442 25.23 -1.07 12.24
CA VAL A 442 25.66 -2.48 12.30
C VAL A 442 24.51 -3.39 12.75
N ILE A 443 23.71 -2.95 13.73
CA ILE A 443 22.55 -3.71 14.21
C ILE A 443 21.49 -3.84 13.11
N GLY A 444 21.09 -2.74 12.47
CA GLY A 444 20.10 -2.75 11.39
C GLY A 444 20.54 -3.64 10.23
N PHE A 445 21.81 -3.52 9.85
CA PHE A 445 22.43 -4.33 8.81
C PHE A 445 22.37 -5.84 9.16
N ALA A 446 22.77 -6.18 10.39
CA ALA A 446 22.79 -7.56 10.88
C ALA A 446 21.40 -8.17 11.04
N VAL A 447 20.38 -7.38 11.41
CA VAL A 447 19.00 -7.86 11.54
C VAL A 447 18.46 -8.31 10.19
N VAL A 448 18.63 -7.49 9.14
CA VAL A 448 18.18 -7.86 7.79
C VAL A 448 18.97 -9.05 7.25
N MET A 449 20.29 -9.08 7.47
CA MET A 449 21.12 -10.22 7.12
C MET A 449 20.59 -11.51 7.77
N PHE A 450 20.27 -11.47 9.07
CA PHE A 450 19.68 -12.61 9.76
C PHE A 450 18.32 -13.00 9.16
N MET A 451 17.45 -12.04 8.87
CA MET A 451 16.12 -12.30 8.28
C MET A 451 16.18 -12.91 6.87
N ILE A 452 17.21 -12.60 6.09
CA ILE A 452 17.36 -13.12 4.72
C ILE A 452 17.89 -14.57 4.72
N PHE A 453 18.81 -14.90 5.63
CA PHE A 453 19.56 -16.16 5.60
C PHE A 453 19.12 -17.21 6.63
N PHE A 454 18.17 -16.89 7.52
CA PHE A 454 17.55 -17.82 8.47
C PHE A 454 16.14 -18.19 8.01
#